data_AF-A0A7C3T1B6-F1
#
_entry.id   AF-A0A7C3T1B6-F1
#
_cell.length_a   1.000
_cell.length_b   1.000
_cell.length_c   1.000
_cell.angle_alpha   90.00
_cell.angle_beta   90.00
_cell.angle_gamma   90.00
#
_symmetry.space_group_name_H-M   'P 1'
#
loop_
_entity.id
_entity.type
_entity.pdbx_description
1 polymer ?
#
loop_
_entity_poly.entity_id
_entity_poly.type
_entity_poly.pdbx_seq_one_letter_code
_entity_poly.pdbx_strand_id
1 'polypeptide(L)'
;MSVGKRLQGEGAFTLTELMVVFLVIGILIGIAMASYTLSVRRSSEVACRENLRIIREAISAYRMENGTWPASLEDLKPQYIDPNSRLKCPGPGMQQDYDYDPATGRVSCTRHPGN
;
A
#
# COMPACT_ATOMS: atom_id res chain seq x y z
N MET A 1 -21.59 55.48 -43.15
CA MET A 1 -20.34 54.69 -43.05
C MET A 1 -20.11 54.35 -41.58
N SER A 2 -20.29 53.09 -41.20
CA SER A 2 -19.83 52.59 -39.90
C SER A 2 -19.42 51.14 -40.09
N VAL A 3 -18.10 50.94 -40.02
CA VAL A 3 -17.37 49.71 -40.31
C VAL A 3 -17.72 48.62 -39.29
N GLY A 4 -18.13 47.45 -39.77
CA GLY A 4 -18.37 46.27 -38.93
C GLY A 4 -17.04 45.65 -38.46
N LYS A 5 -16.87 45.54 -37.13
CA LYS A 5 -15.78 44.79 -36.51
C LYS A 5 -15.93 43.30 -36.87
N ARG A 6 -15.00 42.76 -37.65
CA ARG A 6 -14.89 41.30 -37.83
C ARG A 6 -14.38 40.72 -36.52
N LEU A 7 -15.19 39.90 -35.87
CA LEU A 7 -14.75 39.04 -34.78
C LEU A 7 -13.72 38.09 -35.36
N GLN A 8 -12.47 38.29 -34.97
CA GLN A 8 -11.33 37.48 -35.38
C GLN A 8 -11.57 36.08 -34.83
N GLY A 9 -11.82 35.12 -35.73
CA GLY A 9 -12.14 33.74 -35.35
C GLY A 9 -11.08 33.19 -34.41
N GLU A 10 -11.53 32.84 -33.20
CA GLU A 10 -10.76 32.11 -32.21
C GLU A 10 -10.30 30.78 -32.84
N GLY A 11 -9.00 30.50 -32.77
CA GLY A 11 -8.35 29.43 -33.51
C GLY A 11 -9.01 28.06 -33.31
N ALA A 12 -9.37 27.41 -34.41
CA ALA A 12 -9.85 26.05 -34.40
C ALA A 12 -8.69 25.08 -34.11
N PHE A 13 -8.85 24.24 -33.07
CA PHE A 13 -7.95 23.13 -32.76
C PHE A 13 -7.71 22.26 -33.99
N THR A 14 -6.45 22.01 -34.34
CA THR A 14 -6.13 21.11 -35.44
C THR A 14 -6.15 19.66 -34.97
N LEU A 15 -6.47 18.72 -35.87
CA LEU A 15 -6.39 17.28 -35.55
C LEU A 15 -4.97 16.87 -35.12
N THR A 16 -3.96 17.53 -35.68
CA THR A 16 -2.55 17.29 -35.34
C THR A 16 -2.22 17.70 -33.91
N GLU A 17 -2.85 18.75 -33.39
CA GLU A 17 -2.64 19.23 -32.03
C GLU A 17 -3.17 18.23 -31.00
N LEU A 18 -4.35 17.66 -31.26
CA LEU A 18 -4.92 16.59 -30.44
C LEU A 18 -4.08 15.30 -30.46
N MET A 19 -3.48 14.94 -31.61
CA MET A 19 -2.62 13.76 -31.72
C MET A 19 -1.36 13.89 -30.86
N VAL A 20 -0.71 15.05 -30.87
CA VAL A 20 0.49 15.29 -30.05
C VAL A 20 0.13 15.23 -28.56
N VAL A 21 -1.04 15.74 -28.17
CA VAL A 21 -1.52 15.66 -26.77
C VAL A 21 -1.68 14.20 -26.33
N PHE A 22 -2.31 13.34 -27.13
CA PHE A 22 -2.44 11.92 -26.80
C PHE A 22 -1.10 11.18 -26.72
N LEU A 23 -0.16 11.54 -27.59
CA LEU A 23 1.20 11.00 -27.54
C LEU A 23 1.88 11.34 -26.21
N VAL A 24 1.77 12.58 -25.75
CA VAL A 24 2.32 13.00 -24.45
C VAL A 24 1.59 12.31 -23.30
N ILE A 25 0.26 12.22 -23.33
CA ILE A 25 -0.54 11.53 -22.30
C ILE A 25 -0.12 10.05 -22.19
N GLY A 26 0.08 9.35 -23.30
CA GLY A 26 0.51 7.96 -23.30
C GLY A 26 1.88 7.77 -22.63
N ILE A 27 2.84 8.66 -22.90
CA ILE A 27 4.16 8.64 -22.26
C ILE A 27 4.03 8.87 -20.74
N LEU A 28 3.24 9.86 -20.33
CA LEU A 28 3.05 10.18 -18.91
C LEU A 28 2.38 9.03 -18.15
N ILE A 29 1.36 8.38 -18.73
CA ILE A 29 0.70 7.22 -18.13
C ILE A 29 1.69 6.07 -17.95
N GLY A 30 2.54 5.79 -18.94
CA GLY A 30 3.56 4.75 -18.84
C GLY A 30 4.51 4.97 -17.65
N ILE A 31 5.01 6.19 -17.46
CA ILE A 31 5.88 6.57 -16.34
C ILE A 31 5.12 6.50 -15.00
N ALA A 32 3.87 6.97 -14.97
CA ALA A 32 3.03 6.95 -13.78
C ALA A 32 2.76 5.52 -13.31
N MET A 33 2.46 4.59 -14.21
CA MET A 33 2.23 3.18 -13.86
C MET A 33 3.47 2.54 -13.24
N ALA A 34 4.65 2.70 -13.86
CA ALA A 34 5.88 2.13 -13.33
C ALA A 34 6.21 2.67 -11.93
N SER A 35 6.14 3.99 -11.74
CA SER A 35 6.44 4.65 -10.47
C SER A 35 5.45 4.30 -9.35
N TYR A 36 4.15 4.17 -9.67
CA TYR A 36 3.14 3.78 -8.69
C TYR A 36 3.42 2.42 -8.05
N THR A 37 3.80 1.41 -8.86
CA THR A 37 4.09 0.06 -8.32
C THR A 37 5.27 0.05 -7.34
N LEU A 38 6.30 0.87 -7.60
CA LEU A 38 7.47 1.01 -6.71
C LEU A 38 7.07 1.65 -5.38
N SER A 39 6.25 2.71 -5.42
CA SER A 39 5.77 3.38 -4.20
C SER A 39 4.94 2.45 -3.32
N VAL A 40 4.02 1.67 -3.91
CA VAL A 40 3.17 0.73 -3.19
C VAL A 40 3.97 -0.40 -2.55
N ARG A 41 5.02 -0.90 -3.22
CA ARG A 41 5.92 -1.92 -2.65
C ARG A 41 6.62 -1.38 -1.41
N ARG A 42 7.20 -0.18 -1.50
CA ARG A 42 7.89 0.45 -0.36
C ARG A 42 6.96 0.71 0.82
N SER A 43 5.76 1.22 0.57
CA SER A 43 4.78 1.43 1.65
C SER A 43 4.37 0.10 2.31
N SER A 44 4.23 -0.96 1.51
CA SER A 44 3.91 -2.31 2.02
C SER A 44 5.02 -2.85 2.92
N GLU A 45 6.28 -2.73 2.52
CA GLU A 45 7.42 -3.18 3.34
C GLU A 45 7.50 -2.45 4.69
N VAL A 46 7.27 -1.13 4.68
CA VAL A 46 7.25 -0.32 5.90
C VAL A 46 6.09 -0.75 6.81
N ALA A 47 4.89 -0.89 6.25
CA ALA A 47 3.71 -1.32 7.01
C ALA A 47 3.86 -2.75 7.56
N CYS A 48 4.42 -3.68 6.80
CA CYS A 48 4.69 -5.04 7.28
C CYS A 48 5.67 -5.03 8.45
N ARG A 49 6.74 -4.24 8.36
CA ARG A 49 7.74 -4.13 9.43
C ARG A 49 7.12 -3.58 10.72
N GLU A 50 6.28 -2.57 10.59
CA GLU A 50 5.59 -1.97 11.73
C GLU A 50 4.58 -2.93 12.36
N ASN A 51 3.76 -3.60 11.55
CA ASN A 51 2.83 -4.61 12.05
C ASN A 51 3.56 -5.76 12.78
N LEU A 52 4.67 -6.26 12.24
CA LEU A 52 5.49 -7.28 12.91
C LEU A 52 6.04 -6.78 14.24
N ARG A 53 6.42 -5.50 14.34
CA ARG A 53 6.87 -4.89 15.59
C ARG A 53 5.75 -4.85 16.63
N ILE A 54 4.57 -4.35 16.26
CA ILE A 54 3.40 -4.29 17.15
C ILE A 54 3.04 -5.69 17.66
N ILE A 55 3.00 -6.69 16.78
CA ILE A 55 2.69 -8.07 17.18
C ILE A 55 3.75 -8.62 18.14
N ARG A 56 5.04 -8.38 17.88
CA ARG A 56 6.12 -8.84 18.78
C ARG A 56 6.04 -8.17 20.15
N GLU A 57 5.74 -6.88 20.19
CA GLU A 57 5.55 -6.14 21.44
C GLU A 57 4.36 -6.73 22.22
N ALA A 58 3.23 -7.00 21.55
CA ALA A 58 2.07 -7.65 22.16
C ALA A 58 2.38 -9.07 22.68
N ILE A 59 3.09 -9.90 21.90
CA ILE A 59 3.53 -11.24 22.34
C ILE A 59 4.45 -11.14 23.56
N SER A 60 5.35 -10.15 23.58
CA SER A 60 6.24 -9.94 24.72
C SER A 60 5.47 -9.51 25.97
N ALA A 61 4.45 -8.66 25.83
CA ALA A 61 3.57 -8.25 26.92
C ALA A 61 2.77 -9.43 27.47
N TYR A 62 2.15 -10.24 26.60
CA TYR A 62 1.46 -11.46 27.00
C TYR A 62 2.37 -12.39 27.80
N ARG A 63 3.61 -12.59 27.34
CA ARG A 63 4.58 -13.43 28.04
C ARG A 63 5.00 -12.87 29.39
N MET A 64 5.12 -11.55 29.52
CA MET A 64 5.46 -10.93 30.81
C MET A 64 4.35 -11.13 31.86
N GLU A 65 3.09 -11.16 31.43
CA GLU A 65 1.95 -11.32 32.34
C GLU A 65 1.63 -12.80 32.63
N ASN A 66 1.67 -13.67 31.62
CA ASN A 66 1.24 -15.07 31.73
C ASN A 66 2.40 -16.07 31.89
N GLY A 67 3.64 -15.63 31.66
CA GLY A 67 4.84 -16.49 31.75
C GLY A 67 5.04 -17.46 30.58
N THR A 68 4.05 -17.60 29.68
CA THR A 68 4.06 -18.49 28.51
C THR A 68 3.89 -17.70 27.21
N TRP A 69 4.26 -18.32 26.08
CA TRP A 69 3.93 -17.77 24.77
C TRP A 69 2.44 -18.00 24.47
N PRO A 70 1.77 -17.08 23.75
CA PRO A 70 0.40 -17.31 23.32
C PRO A 70 0.32 -18.50 22.35
N ALA A 71 -0.77 -19.25 22.37
CA ALA A 71 -0.94 -20.41 21.50
C ALA A 71 -1.29 -19.98 20.06
N SER A 72 -1.91 -18.81 19.92
CA SER A 72 -2.31 -18.20 18.66
C SER A 72 -2.20 -16.67 18.72
N LEU A 73 -2.22 -16.00 17.57
CA LEU A 73 -2.26 -14.53 17.52
C LEU A 73 -3.62 -13.99 17.99
N GLU A 74 -4.66 -14.83 17.96
CA GLU A 74 -6.00 -14.55 18.44
C GLU A 74 -6.03 -14.35 19.97
N ASP A 75 -5.16 -15.03 20.72
CA ASP A 75 -5.05 -14.90 22.18
C ASP A 75 -4.53 -13.51 22.62
N LEU A 76 -3.95 -12.76 21.69
CA LEU A 76 -3.50 -11.38 21.94
C LEU A 76 -4.68 -10.39 21.93
N LYS A 77 -5.84 -10.78 21.38
CA LYS A 77 -7.03 -9.95 21.31
C LYS A 77 -7.97 -10.22 22.48
N PRO A 78 -8.68 -9.21 22.99
CA PRO A 78 -8.55 -7.77 22.69
C PRO A 78 -7.49 -7.07 23.56
N GLN A 79 -6.85 -7.79 24.49
CA GLN A 79 -6.14 -7.19 25.62
C GLN A 79 -4.80 -6.54 25.22
N TYR A 80 -4.11 -7.08 24.23
CA TYR A 80 -2.80 -6.58 23.77
C TYR A 80 -2.84 -6.03 22.35
N ILE A 81 -3.87 -6.38 21.57
CA ILE A 81 -4.06 -5.93 20.18
C ILE A 81 -5.52 -5.55 19.97
N ASP A 82 -5.75 -4.43 19.30
CA ASP A 82 -7.08 -3.98 18.90
C ASP A 82 -7.82 -5.08 18.11
N PRO A 83 -9.05 -5.46 18.53
CA PRO A 83 -9.81 -6.52 17.86
C PRO A 83 -10.13 -6.17 16.41
N ASN A 84 -10.32 -4.88 16.13
CA ASN A 84 -10.61 -4.31 14.81
C ASN A 84 -9.35 -4.11 13.95
N SER A 85 -8.15 -4.25 14.53
CA SER A 85 -6.93 -4.12 13.74
C SER A 85 -6.81 -5.32 12.81
N ARG A 86 -6.87 -5.03 11.51
CA ARG A 86 -6.64 -5.99 10.43
C ARG A 86 -5.13 -6.08 10.21
N LEU A 87 -4.43 -6.66 11.18
CA LEU A 87 -3.02 -7.00 11.08
C LEU A 87 -2.86 -8.10 10.03
N LYS A 88 -2.85 -7.70 8.77
CA LYS A 88 -2.55 -8.55 7.62
C LYS A 88 -1.21 -8.10 7.05
N CYS A 89 -0.45 -9.04 6.50
CA CYS A 89 0.77 -8.73 5.77
C CYS A 89 0.40 -8.07 4.42
N PRO A 90 0.85 -6.83 4.16
CA PRO A 90 0.58 -6.13 2.91
C PRO A 90 1.44 -6.72 1.78
N GLY A 91 0.82 -7.45 0.85
CA GLY A 91 1.47 -8.04 -0.33
C GLY A 91 0.79 -7.60 -1.64
N PRO A 92 1.45 -7.76 -2.81
CA PRO A 92 0.88 -7.42 -4.09
C PRO A 92 -0.23 -8.44 -4.40
N GLY A 93 -1.48 -7.97 -4.30
CA GLY A 93 -2.66 -8.73 -4.73
C GLY A 93 -3.34 -9.59 -3.67
N MET A 94 -2.73 -9.84 -2.50
CA MET A 94 -3.39 -10.59 -1.41
C MET A 94 -2.91 -10.10 -0.04
N GLN A 95 -3.85 -9.73 0.83
CA GLN A 95 -3.61 -9.58 2.27
C GLN A 95 -3.44 -10.98 2.87
N GLN A 96 -2.26 -11.26 3.41
CA GLN A 96 -1.92 -12.59 3.93
C GLN A 96 -1.90 -12.56 5.46
N ASP A 97 -2.19 -13.70 6.08
CA ASP A 97 -2.00 -13.87 7.52
C ASP A 97 -0.52 -13.96 7.88
N TYR A 98 -0.19 -13.49 9.09
CA TYR A 98 1.16 -13.67 9.63
C TYR A 98 1.37 -15.12 10.05
N ASP A 99 2.57 -15.62 9.81
CA ASP A 99 3.00 -16.93 10.28
C ASP A 99 3.52 -16.79 11.71
N TYR A 100 2.93 -17.53 12.64
CA TYR A 100 3.27 -17.49 14.06
C TYR A 100 3.65 -18.89 14.55
N ASP A 101 4.82 -18.99 15.16
CA ASP A 101 5.30 -20.21 15.80
C ASP A 101 5.13 -20.11 17.33
N PRO A 102 4.18 -20.87 17.93
CA PRO A 102 3.91 -20.83 19.36
C PRO A 102 5.03 -21.45 20.22
N ALA A 103 5.89 -22.29 19.64
CA ALA A 103 7.01 -22.88 20.39
C ALA A 103 8.14 -21.86 20.60
N THR A 104 8.35 -20.97 19.64
CA THR A 104 9.44 -19.98 19.67
C THR A 104 8.98 -18.56 19.93
N GLY A 105 7.67 -18.28 19.87
CA GLY A 105 7.09 -16.94 19.97
C GLY A 105 7.43 -16.04 18.77
N ARG A 106 7.87 -16.62 17.64
CA ARG A 106 8.30 -15.86 16.46
C ARG A 106 7.11 -15.59 15.55
N VAL A 107 7.03 -14.36 15.05
CA VAL A 107 6.09 -13.94 14.01
C VAL A 107 6.85 -13.50 12.75
N SER A 108 6.43 -14.01 11.60
CA SER A 108 7.04 -13.75 10.30
C SER A 108 6.00 -13.55 9.19
N CYS A 109 6.41 -12.92 8.08
CA CYS A 109 5.63 -12.92 6.84
C CYS A 109 6.47 -13.61 5.76
N THR A 110 6.10 -14.84 5.42
CA THR A 110 6.89 -15.73 4.54
C THR A 110 6.78 -15.39 3.06
N ARG A 111 5.79 -14.59 2.66
CA ARG A 111 5.52 -14.21 1.26
C ARG A 111 5.51 -12.69 1.05
N HIS A 112 6.51 -11.97 1.55
CA HIS A 112 6.66 -10.56 1.22
C HIS A 112 7.38 -10.41 -0.13
N PRO A 113 6.91 -9.58 -1.07
CA PRO A 113 7.69 -9.26 -2.27
C PRO A 113 9.01 -8.61 -1.85
N GLY A 114 10.14 -9.14 -2.32
CA GLY A 114 11.49 -8.65 -2.00
C GLY A 114 12.42 -9.65 -1.30
N ASN A 115 12.01 -10.91 -1.11
CA ASN A 115 12.91 -12.03 -0.79
C ASN A 115 13.12 -12.92 -2.02
#